data_AF-A0A2N1VS65-F1
#
_entry.id   AF-A0A2N1VS65-F1
#
_cell.length_a   1.000
_cell.length_b   1.000
_cell.length_c   1.000
_cell.angle_alpha   90.00
_cell.angle_beta   90.00
_cell.angle_gamma   90.00
#
_symmetry.space_group_name_H-M   'P 1'
#
loop_
_entity.id
_entity.type
_entity.pdbx_description
1 polymer ?
#
loop_
_entity_poly.entity_id
_entity_poly.type
_entity_poly.pdbx_seq_one_letter_code
_entity_poly.pdbx_strand_id
1 'polypeptide(L)'
;MRDTAKNKISDELINQFVLWCSGFLPSIEFENLIYAFEKEFSRFYFGREIESNVIRIINAIIDKVSFLSDCLNYPHHVEIICSIAANSNYLTDILVRNPELFYQIFSPQYLKSTVDKKTLSQEIENGVSRYKTLDAKVKYLRSYKRRYLLKIGLNDILG
;
A
#
# COMPACT_ATOMS: atom_id res chain seq x y z
N MET A 1 -4.09 32.41 13.03
CA MET A 1 -5.23 31.65 12.47
C MET A 1 -4.70 30.84 11.30
N ARG A 2 -4.50 29.54 11.47
CA ARG A 2 -4.13 28.65 10.35
C ARG A 2 -5.42 28.27 9.64
N ASP A 3 -5.49 28.57 8.35
CA ASP A 3 -6.62 28.26 7.50
C ASP A 3 -6.92 26.77 7.55
N THR A 4 -8.12 26.44 8.03
CA THR A 4 -8.71 25.11 8.09
C THR A 4 -9.45 24.84 6.78
N ALA A 5 -8.78 25.07 5.65
CA ALA A 5 -9.19 24.44 4.40
C ALA A 5 -8.88 22.95 4.56
N LYS A 6 -9.88 22.22 5.10
CA LYS A 6 -9.86 20.78 5.37
C LYS A 6 -9.19 20.06 4.19
N ASN A 7 -8.28 19.14 4.49
CA ASN A 7 -7.62 18.24 3.54
C ASN A 7 -8.66 17.34 2.86
N LYS A 8 -9.48 17.94 2.00
CA LYS A 8 -10.55 17.31 1.26
C LYS A 8 -9.92 16.66 0.04
N ILE A 9 -10.25 15.40 -0.18
CA ILE A 9 -9.78 14.72 -1.39
C ILE A 9 -10.35 15.39 -2.63
N SER A 10 -9.60 15.35 -3.73
CA SER A 10 -10.01 15.95 -4.99
C SER A 10 -11.18 15.22 -5.62
N ASP A 11 -11.92 15.94 -6.47
CA ASP A 11 -12.98 15.34 -7.28
C ASP A 11 -12.44 14.23 -8.19
N GLU A 12 -11.17 14.30 -8.62
CA GLU A 12 -10.53 13.24 -9.39
C GLU A 12 -10.45 11.93 -8.60
N LEU A 13 -9.95 11.98 -7.35
CA LEU A 13 -9.87 10.80 -6.50
C LEU A 13 -11.25 10.27 -6.12
N ILE A 14 -12.21 11.16 -5.82
CA ILE A 14 -13.61 10.77 -5.56
C ILE A 14 -14.19 10.03 -6.77
N ASN A 15 -14.00 10.56 -7.99
CA ASN A 15 -14.49 9.92 -9.20
C ASN A 15 -13.84 8.54 -9.42
N GLN A 16 -12.56 8.36 -9.09
CA GLN A 16 -11.94 7.03 -9.13
C GLN A 16 -12.58 6.07 -8.14
N PHE A 17 -12.86 6.49 -6.90
CA PHE A 17 -13.58 5.66 -5.94
C PHE A 17 -14.98 5.29 -6.43
N VAL A 18 -15.71 6.23 -7.04
CA VAL A 18 -17.02 5.94 -7.64
C VAL A 18 -16.88 4.87 -8.73
N LEU A 19 -15.90 4.99 -9.62
CA LEU A 19 -15.67 4.01 -10.69
C LEU A 19 -15.31 2.63 -10.15
N TRP A 20 -14.43 2.54 -9.16
CA TRP A 20 -14.01 1.26 -8.58
C TRP A 20 -15.13 0.58 -7.80
N CYS A 21 -16.03 1.35 -7.17
CA CYS A 21 -17.09 0.84 -6.31
C CYS A 21 -18.47 0.83 -6.95
N SER A 22 -18.59 1.19 -8.24
CA SER A 22 -19.87 1.44 -8.92
C SER A 22 -20.86 0.28 -8.76
N GLY A 23 -21.88 0.49 -7.92
CA GLY A 23 -22.93 -0.48 -7.62
C GLY A 23 -22.61 -1.53 -6.56
N PHE A 24 -21.41 -1.49 -5.97
CA PHE A 24 -20.95 -2.49 -5.00
C PHE A 24 -20.90 -1.97 -3.55
N LEU A 25 -20.72 -0.67 -3.33
CA LEU A 25 -20.79 -0.07 -1.99
C LEU A 25 -22.07 0.78 -1.82
N PRO A 26 -22.83 0.59 -0.73
CA PRO A 26 -23.92 1.49 -0.34
C PRO A 26 -23.41 2.93 -0.12
N SER A 27 -24.29 3.92 -0.31
CA SER A 27 -23.92 5.35 -0.18
C SER A 27 -23.28 5.69 1.16
N ILE A 28 -23.79 5.15 2.27
CA ILE A 28 -23.23 5.37 3.61
C ILE A 28 -21.82 4.80 3.75
N GLU A 29 -21.56 3.63 3.17
CA GLU A 29 -20.23 3.01 3.19
C GLU A 29 -19.26 3.78 2.29
N PHE A 30 -19.72 4.28 1.15
CA PHE A 30 -18.95 5.16 0.30
C PHE A 30 -18.55 6.46 1.01
N GLU A 31 -19.47 7.11 1.71
CA GLU A 31 -19.18 8.31 2.51
C GLU A 31 -18.17 8.01 3.63
N ASN A 32 -18.32 6.87 4.32
CA ASN A 32 -17.36 6.42 5.33
C ASN A 32 -15.97 6.15 4.74
N LEU A 33 -15.89 5.61 3.53
CA LEU A 33 -14.63 5.36 2.83
C LEU A 33 -13.93 6.70 2.54
N ILE A 34 -14.66 7.67 1.98
CA ILE A 34 -14.12 9.02 1.73
C ILE A 34 -13.60 9.63 3.02
N TYR A 35 -14.41 9.59 4.08
CA TYR A 35 -14.03 10.13 5.38
C TYR A 35 -12.77 9.45 5.95
N ALA A 36 -12.63 8.13 5.80
CA ALA A 36 -11.45 7.41 6.26
C ALA A 36 -10.16 7.90 5.56
N PHE A 37 -10.20 8.08 4.24
CA PHE A 37 -9.06 8.61 3.48
C PHE A 37 -8.77 10.07 3.81
N GLU A 38 -9.77 10.95 3.89
CA GLU A 38 -9.60 12.36 4.28
C GLU A 38 -8.99 12.49 5.67
N LYS A 39 -9.49 11.70 6.62
CA LYS A 39 -8.96 11.65 7.98
C LYS A 39 -7.50 11.26 7.98
N GLU A 40 -7.11 10.25 7.21
CA GLU A 40 -5.72 9.81 7.15
C GLU A 40 -4.82 10.82 6.43
N PHE A 41 -5.27 11.38 5.30
CA PHE A 41 -4.55 12.44 4.60
C PHE A 41 -4.33 13.68 5.43
N SER A 42 -5.20 13.94 6.41
CA SER A 42 -5.02 15.07 7.32
C SER A 42 -3.74 15.02 8.16
N ARG A 43 -3.11 13.85 8.25
CA ARG A 43 -1.83 13.63 8.95
C ARG A 43 -0.62 14.03 8.12
N PHE A 44 -0.77 14.24 6.81
CA PHE A 44 0.31 14.56 5.88
C PHE A 44 0.15 15.97 5.31
N TYR A 45 1.22 16.54 4.76
CA TYR A 45 1.09 17.76 3.97
C TYR A 45 0.41 17.40 2.65
N PHE A 46 -0.89 17.65 2.57
CA PHE A 46 -1.72 17.19 1.47
C PHE A 46 -1.35 17.86 0.14
N GLY A 47 -1.20 17.04 -0.91
CA GLY A 47 -0.89 17.49 -2.26
C GLY A 47 -1.32 16.48 -3.31
N ARG A 48 -1.50 16.94 -4.56
CA ARG A 48 -1.97 16.11 -5.70
C ARG A 48 -1.11 14.88 -5.98
N GLU A 49 0.15 14.91 -5.58
CA GLU A 49 1.08 13.78 -5.78
C GLU A 49 0.73 12.58 -4.90
N ILE A 50 0.25 12.80 -3.66
CA ILE A 50 -0.21 11.74 -2.77
C ILE A 50 -1.42 11.02 -3.36
N GLU A 51 -2.40 11.79 -3.86
CA GLU A 51 -3.59 11.23 -4.48
C GLU A 51 -3.26 10.43 -5.74
N SER A 52 -2.37 10.95 -6.59
CA SER A 52 -1.86 10.23 -7.75
C SER A 52 -1.23 8.89 -7.35
N ASN A 53 -0.42 8.88 -6.28
CA ASN A 53 0.16 7.65 -5.77
C ASN A 53 -0.89 6.67 -5.22
N VAL A 54 -1.89 7.15 -4.49
CA VAL A 54 -3.02 6.31 -4.03
C VAL A 54 -3.78 5.72 -5.21
N ILE A 55 -4.07 6.51 -6.25
CA ILE A 55 -4.73 6.05 -7.48
C ILE A 55 -3.91 4.95 -8.14
N ARG A 56 -2.59 5.13 -8.27
CA ARG A 56 -1.68 4.14 -8.86
C ARG A 56 -1.68 2.85 -8.05
N ILE A 57 -1.59 2.95 -6.72
CA ILE A 57 -1.59 1.81 -5.81
C ILE A 57 -2.88 1.01 -5.94
N ILE A 58 -4.05 1.67 -5.82
CA ILE A 58 -5.35 0.98 -5.86
C ILE A 58 -5.60 0.41 -7.26
N ASN A 59 -5.18 1.08 -8.33
CA ASN A 59 -5.29 0.54 -9.68
C ASN A 59 -4.55 -0.78 -9.88
N ALA A 60 -3.42 -0.98 -9.19
CA ALA A 60 -2.66 -2.22 -9.22
C ALA A 60 -3.32 -3.37 -8.43
N ILE A 61 -4.27 -3.09 -7.55
CA ILE A 61 -5.01 -4.11 -6.80
C ILE A 61 -6.00 -4.80 -7.74
N ILE A 62 -6.00 -6.13 -7.73
CA ILE A 62 -6.85 -6.95 -8.60
C ILE A 62 -8.33 -6.75 -8.24
N ASP A 63 -8.69 -7.02 -6.99
CA ASP A 63 -10.05 -6.84 -6.48
C ASP A 63 -10.16 -5.57 -5.64
N LYS A 64 -10.45 -4.47 -6.33
CA LYS A 64 -10.54 -3.12 -5.72
C LYS A 64 -11.74 -2.99 -4.81
N VAL A 65 -12.87 -3.61 -5.18
CA VAL A 65 -14.10 -3.55 -4.41
C VAL A 65 -13.89 -4.20 -3.05
N SER A 66 -13.35 -5.43 -3.04
CA SER A 66 -13.05 -6.13 -1.80
C SER A 66 -12.03 -5.36 -0.96
N PHE A 67 -10.95 -4.85 -1.57
CA PHE A 67 -9.96 -4.05 -0.86
C PHE A 67 -10.55 -2.77 -0.23
N LEU A 68 -11.37 -2.01 -0.97
CA LEU A 68 -11.98 -0.78 -0.45
C LEU A 68 -13.04 -1.08 0.61
N SER A 69 -13.71 -2.22 0.53
CA SER A 69 -14.58 -2.72 1.60
C SER A 69 -13.76 -3.09 2.84
N ASP A 70 -12.61 -3.75 2.65
CA ASP A 70 -11.68 -4.07 3.74
C ASP A 70 -11.15 -2.80 4.42
N CYS A 71 -10.91 -1.71 3.68
CA CYS A 71 -10.53 -0.41 4.27
C CYS A 71 -11.53 0.12 5.29
N LEU A 72 -12.83 -0.20 5.16
CA LEU A 72 -13.86 0.17 6.13
C LEU A 72 -13.78 -0.66 7.41
N ASN A 73 -13.41 -1.93 7.29
CA ASN A 73 -13.32 -2.87 8.40
C ASN A 73 -11.96 -2.83 9.11
N TYR A 74 -10.91 -2.44 8.39
CA TYR A 74 -9.52 -2.50 8.81
C TYR A 74 -8.83 -1.14 8.59
N PRO A 75 -8.93 -0.21 9.56
CA PRO A 75 -8.41 1.15 9.41
C PRO A 75 -6.92 1.23 9.04
N HIS A 76 -6.13 0.26 9.50
CA HIS A 76 -4.70 0.16 9.19
C HIS A 76 -4.41 -0.02 7.68
N HIS A 77 -5.35 -0.53 6.89
CA HIS A 77 -5.18 -0.60 5.43
C HIS A 77 -5.08 0.81 4.83
N VAL A 78 -5.97 1.72 5.23
CA VAL A 78 -5.96 3.13 4.78
C VAL A 78 -4.68 3.81 5.27
N GLU A 79 -4.31 3.63 6.54
CA GLU A 79 -3.06 4.15 7.10
C GLU A 79 -1.85 3.72 6.29
N ILE A 80 -1.70 2.42 5.99
CA ILE A 80 -0.58 1.89 5.22
C ILE A 80 -0.53 2.49 3.81
N ILE A 81 -1.65 2.52 3.09
CA ILE A 81 -1.69 3.06 1.72
C ILE A 81 -1.34 4.54 1.70
N CYS A 82 -1.98 5.34 2.55
CA CYS A 82 -1.72 6.78 2.63
C CYS A 82 -0.29 7.06 3.09
N SER A 83 0.24 6.30 4.04
CA SER A 83 1.61 6.44 4.53
C SER A 83 2.63 6.17 3.43
N ILE A 84 2.46 5.11 2.64
CA ILE A 84 3.35 4.80 1.52
C ILE A 84 3.25 5.89 0.44
N ALA A 85 2.02 6.26 0.07
CA ALA A 85 1.77 7.26 -0.97
C ALA A 85 2.35 8.63 -0.62
N ALA A 86 2.28 9.03 0.66
CA ALA A 86 2.75 10.33 1.14
C ALA A 86 4.26 10.39 1.37
N ASN A 87 4.92 9.27 1.70
CA ASN A 87 6.32 9.29 2.12
C ASN A 87 7.29 8.74 1.08
N SER A 88 6.84 7.93 0.10
CA SER A 88 7.78 7.32 -0.85
C SER A 88 7.18 6.92 -2.19
N ASN A 89 7.53 7.68 -3.23
CA ASN A 89 7.35 7.28 -4.64
C ASN A 89 8.01 5.93 -4.95
N TYR A 90 9.16 5.65 -4.34
CA TYR A 90 9.87 4.40 -4.59
C TYR A 90 9.12 3.18 -4.03
N LEU A 91 8.58 3.28 -2.81
CA LEU A 91 7.76 2.20 -2.23
C LEU A 91 6.42 2.07 -2.97
N THR A 92 5.83 3.18 -3.38
CA THR A 92 4.66 3.21 -4.27
C THR A 92 4.95 2.40 -5.54
N ASP A 93 6.07 2.67 -6.22
CA ASP A 93 6.46 1.93 -7.43
C ASP A 93 6.74 0.44 -7.17
N ILE A 94 7.19 0.07 -5.97
CA ILE A 94 7.34 -1.35 -5.61
C ILE A 94 5.98 -2.01 -5.56
N LEU A 95 4.99 -1.42 -4.88
CA LEU A 95 3.65 -1.99 -4.77
C LEU A 95 2.92 -2.07 -6.10
N VAL A 96 2.96 -0.99 -6.89
CA VAL A 96 2.32 -0.95 -8.21
C VAL A 96 2.86 -2.06 -9.13
N ARG A 97 4.15 -2.36 -9.05
CA ARG A 97 4.80 -3.40 -9.88
C ARG A 97 4.71 -4.82 -9.30
N ASN A 98 4.35 -4.97 -8.03
CA ASN A 98 4.33 -6.25 -7.31
C ASN A 98 3.09 -6.29 -6.40
N PRO A 99 1.86 -6.27 -6.96
CA PRO A 99 0.63 -6.17 -6.17
C PRO A 99 0.41 -7.37 -5.24
N GLU A 100 1.04 -8.51 -5.48
CA GLU A 100 1.02 -9.64 -4.55
C GLU A 100 1.58 -9.31 -3.15
N LEU A 101 2.35 -8.23 -3.02
CA LEU A 101 2.92 -7.79 -1.74
C LEU A 101 1.87 -7.13 -0.81
N PHE A 102 0.70 -6.72 -1.31
CA PHE A 102 -0.36 -6.13 -0.50
C PHE A 102 -0.76 -7.04 0.68
N TYR A 103 -0.97 -8.34 0.41
CA TYR A 103 -1.31 -9.33 1.43
C TYR A 103 -0.30 -9.41 2.58
N GLN A 104 0.96 -9.10 2.30
CA GLN A 104 2.02 -9.18 3.31
C GLN A 104 2.07 -7.92 4.15
N ILE A 105 2.00 -6.74 3.53
CA ILE A 105 2.09 -5.47 4.27
C ILE A 105 0.87 -5.23 5.15
N PHE A 106 -0.30 -5.76 4.79
CA PHE A 106 -1.48 -5.68 5.64
C PHE A 106 -1.46 -6.68 6.81
N SER A 107 -0.52 -7.62 6.84
CA SER A 107 -0.37 -8.53 7.98
C SER A 107 0.46 -7.88 9.09
N PRO A 108 -0.12 -7.57 10.28
CA PRO A 108 0.64 -6.97 11.37
C PRO A 108 1.76 -7.88 11.87
N GLN A 109 1.55 -9.20 11.81
CA GLN A 109 2.56 -10.18 12.18
C GLN A 109 3.77 -10.13 11.23
N TYR A 110 3.52 -9.96 9.92
CA TYR A 110 4.59 -9.82 8.95
C TYR A 110 5.41 -8.55 9.17
N LEU A 111 4.75 -7.40 9.39
CA LEU A 111 5.43 -6.13 9.65
C LEU A 111 6.26 -6.17 10.94
N LYS A 112 5.69 -6.69 12.04
CA LYS A 112 6.36 -6.76 13.35
C LYS A 112 7.49 -7.78 13.44
N SER A 113 7.53 -8.77 12.54
CA SER A 113 8.59 -9.77 12.57
C SER A 113 9.96 -9.13 12.30
N THR A 114 10.95 -9.46 13.14
CA THR A 114 12.29 -8.91 13.02
C THR A 114 12.98 -9.39 11.75
N VAL A 115 13.80 -8.52 11.16
CA VAL A 115 14.62 -8.86 10.00
C VAL A 115 16.02 -9.18 10.48
N ASP A 116 16.35 -10.47 10.57
CA ASP A 116 17.67 -10.96 10.97
C ASP A 116 18.49 -11.40 9.75
N LYS A 117 19.79 -11.06 9.74
CA LYS A 117 20.72 -11.39 8.65
C LYS A 117 20.85 -12.90 8.44
N LYS A 118 20.85 -13.70 9.50
CA LYS A 118 20.99 -15.15 9.39
C LYS A 118 19.75 -15.75 8.72
N THR A 119 18.56 -15.35 9.15
CA THR A 119 17.26 -15.72 8.58
C THR A 119 17.19 -15.31 7.11
N LEU A 120 17.54 -14.05 6.79
CA LEU A 120 17.59 -13.56 5.41
C LEU A 120 18.48 -14.41 4.51
N SER A 121 19.68 -14.75 5.00
CA SER A 121 20.64 -15.54 4.24
C SER A 121 20.09 -16.95 3.94
N GLN A 122 19.47 -17.57 4.95
CA GLN A 122 18.84 -18.88 4.82
C GLN A 122 17.64 -18.86 3.87
N GLU A 123 16.77 -17.85 3.96
CA GLU A 123 15.64 -17.69 3.06
C GLU A 123 16.06 -17.47 1.60
N ILE A 124 17.12 -16.67 1.39
CA ILE A 124 17.70 -16.45 0.06
C ILE A 124 18.26 -17.75 -0.50
N GLU A 125 19.09 -18.46 0.27
CA GLU A 125 19.71 -19.72 -0.17
C GLU A 125 18.65 -20.78 -0.51
N ASN A 126 17.68 -20.97 0.38
CA ASN A 126 16.57 -21.91 0.20
C ASN A 126 15.63 -21.53 -0.94
N GLY A 127 15.47 -20.24 -1.23
CA GLY A 127 14.62 -19.78 -2.33
C GLY A 127 15.31 -19.89 -3.68
N VAL A 128 16.59 -19.48 -3.76
CA VAL A 128 17.41 -19.53 -4.97
C VAL A 128 17.64 -20.98 -5.42
N SER A 129 17.82 -21.91 -4.49
CA SER A 129 18.06 -23.34 -4.79
C SER A 129 16.89 -24.01 -5.53
N ARG A 130 15.67 -23.46 -5.44
CA ARG A 130 14.47 -23.97 -6.13
C ARG A 130 14.49 -23.70 -7.64
N TYR A 131 15.31 -22.75 -8.10
CA TYR A 131 15.37 -22.35 -9.50
C TYR A 131 16.60 -22.92 -10.20
N LYS A 132 16.41 -23.48 -11.40
CA LYS A 132 17.49 -24.12 -12.17
C LYS A 132 18.30 -23.13 -13.02
N THR A 133 17.68 -22.05 -13.49
CA THR A 133 18.31 -21.09 -14.41
C THR A 133 18.78 -19.84 -13.68
N LEU A 134 19.87 -19.23 -14.17
CA LEU A 134 20.40 -17.98 -13.64
C LEU A 134 19.35 -16.86 -13.68
N ASP A 135 18.63 -16.73 -14.80
CA ASP A 135 17.59 -15.70 -14.96
C ASP A 135 16.49 -15.82 -13.90
N ALA A 136 16.00 -17.04 -13.63
CA ALA A 136 14.99 -17.26 -12.61
C ALA A 136 15.52 -16.95 -11.20
N LYS A 137 16.77 -17.33 -10.90
CA LYS A 137 17.44 -16.97 -9.63
C LYS A 137 17.56 -15.46 -9.45
N VAL A 138 17.97 -14.73 -10.48
CA VAL A 138 18.08 -13.26 -10.46
C VAL A 138 16.71 -12.61 -10.29
N LYS A 139 15.68 -13.10 -10.98
CA LYS A 139 14.30 -12.64 -10.81
C LYS A 139 13.80 -12.84 -9.38
N TYR A 140 14.05 -14.01 -8.79
CA TYR A 140 13.72 -14.29 -7.40
C TYR A 140 14.42 -13.31 -6.45
N LEU A 141 15.73 -13.12 -6.59
CA LEU A 141 16.50 -12.20 -5.74
C LEU A 141 16.00 -10.75 -5.85
N ARG A 142 15.64 -10.29 -7.05
CA ARG A 142 15.06 -8.95 -7.26
C ARG A 142 13.72 -8.81 -6.55
N SER A 143 12.84 -9.81 -6.66
CA SER A 143 11.55 -9.82 -5.97
C SER A 143 11.72 -9.85 -4.45
N TYR A 144 12.61 -10.71 -3.97
CA TYR A 144 12.94 -10.84 -2.56
C TYR A 144 13.49 -9.53 -1.98
N LYS A 145 14.41 -8.86 -2.69
CA LYS A 145 14.93 -7.55 -2.30
C LYS A 145 13.80 -6.51 -2.21
N ARG A 146 12.94 -6.41 -3.23
CA ARG A 146 11.81 -5.45 -3.23
C ARG A 146 10.87 -5.67 -2.05
N ARG A 147 10.53 -6.93 -1.76
CA ARG A 147 9.71 -7.33 -0.60
C ARG A 147 10.30 -6.80 0.71
N TYR A 148 11.59 -7.01 0.96
CA TYR A 148 12.21 -6.55 2.20
C TYR A 148 12.44 -5.05 2.26
N LEU A 149 12.74 -4.40 1.14
CA LEU A 149 12.80 -2.93 1.08
C LEU A 149 11.44 -2.31 1.43
N LEU A 150 10.36 -2.89 0.92
CA LEU A 150 9.00 -2.46 1.24
C LEU A 150 8.69 -2.64 2.72
N LYS A 151 8.98 -3.82 3.29
CA LYS A 151 8.78 -4.09 4.72
C LYS A 151 9.55 -3.12 5.61
N ILE A 152 10.85 -2.97 5.37
CA ILE A 152 11.72 -2.13 6.19
C ILE A 152 11.29 -0.66 6.05
N GLY A 153 11.10 -0.18 4.82
CA GLY A 153 10.69 1.19 4.57
C GLY A 153 9.31 1.52 5.14
N LEU A 154 8.36 0.58 5.07
CA LEU A 154 7.04 0.77 5.68
C LEU A 154 7.14 0.83 7.21
N ASN A 155 7.89 -0.06 7.85
CA ASN A 155 8.10 0.02 9.30
C ASN A 155 8.77 1.34 9.73
N ASP A 156 9.74 1.83 8.95
CA ASP A 156 10.40 3.11 9.20
C ASP A 156 9.42 4.29 9.10
N ILE A 157 8.45 4.24 8.17
CA ILE A 157 7.39 5.25 8.03
C ILE A 157 6.39 5.19 9.19
N LEU A 158 6.01 3.99 9.63
CA LEU A 158 5.00 3.81 10.69
C LEU A 158 5.53 4.06 12.10
N GLY A 159 6.86 4.00 12.31
CA GLY A 159 7.52 4.15 13.61
C GLY A 159 7.43 2.91 14.50
#